data_AF-A0A4S2FDC3-F1
#
_entry.id   AF-A0A4S2FDC3-F1
#
_cell.length_a   1.000
_cell.length_b   1.000
_cell.length_c   1.000
_cell.angle_alpha   90.00
_cell.angle_beta   90.00
_cell.angle_gamma   90.00
#
_symmetry.space_group_name_H-M   'P 1'
#
loop_
_entity.id
_entity.type
_entity.pdbx_description
1 polymer ?
#
loop_
_entity_poly.entity_id
_entity_poly.type
_entity_poly.pdbx_seq_one_letter_code
_entity_poly.pdbx_strand_id
1 'polypeptide(L)'
;MDKQKMHDLVQDLLPSYIDKLTHESTNETIENHLASCPTCRAVYENMKSDNEIPKADSRSVDYLLLIKRKTWKKILLSVVGTVLVIGVAALVWVYGIGVPAKPQNLNANVTNTNGKVVIQGTDEKKGQGIGRIRWLRQGDVLKATVYETPNADASFHYAYEQEGITQVWLNGMVEWDDGMAISSSIARLYNMRIKNTSDPLKVKALMTYATALDEDVSYGFENGVLTIQIGQVLEKAELDTISIRLLALIQNVKQVDWLVGNEIVQSVRPADVAPDLKDAYAHPAILQRVLENQALVSMRSMAQFDFRWDLDSEPEFVVVTLWQNGKRVYENGGRSMLGMTQIALKDGEYELEIAVTQDGQVKKAKPARVDLKENARSFVFEVGQSGGDIEVREVGS
;
A
#
# COMPACT_ATOMS: atom_id res chain seq x y z
N MET A 1 -9.11 -38.44 -105.99
CA MET A 1 -8.81 -38.76 -104.59
C MET A 1 -9.75 -39.86 -104.15
N ASP A 2 -9.21 -40.90 -103.52
CA ASP A 2 -9.97 -42.07 -103.08
C ASP A 2 -11.03 -41.65 -102.06
N LYS A 3 -12.29 -42.10 -102.21
CA LYS A 3 -13.42 -41.65 -101.36
C LYS A 3 -13.11 -41.85 -99.87
N GLN A 4 -12.37 -42.90 -99.52
CA GLN A 4 -11.97 -43.21 -98.15
C GLN A 4 -11.07 -42.13 -97.52
N LYS A 5 -10.07 -41.63 -98.25
CA LYS A 5 -9.12 -40.63 -97.72
C LYS A 5 -9.79 -39.30 -97.35
N MET A 6 -10.92 -38.97 -97.96
CA MET A 6 -11.64 -37.72 -97.69
C MET A 6 -12.51 -37.82 -96.43
N HIS A 7 -13.01 -39.02 -96.09
CA HIS A 7 -13.70 -39.24 -94.82
C HIS A 7 -12.75 -39.10 -93.62
N ASP A 8 -11.57 -39.73 -93.71
CA ASP A 8 -10.58 -39.70 -92.62
C ASP A 8 -10.09 -38.26 -92.36
N LEU A 9 -9.77 -37.52 -93.44
CA LEU A 9 -9.35 -36.12 -93.33
C LEU A 9 -10.42 -35.21 -92.72
N VAL A 10 -11.68 -35.38 -93.11
CA VAL A 10 -12.76 -34.56 -92.54
C VAL A 10 -12.95 -34.90 -91.06
N GLN A 11 -12.96 -36.18 -90.68
CA GLN A 11 -13.14 -36.57 -89.28
C GLN A 11 -12.00 -36.09 -88.37
N ASP A 12 -10.74 -36.15 -88.83
CA ASP A 12 -9.59 -35.65 -88.07
C ASP A 12 -9.66 -34.13 -87.83
N LEU A 13 -10.26 -33.39 -88.76
CA LEU A 13 -10.37 -31.93 -88.68
C LEU A 13 -11.66 -31.44 -88.00
N LEU A 14 -12.63 -32.32 -87.72
CA LEU A 14 -13.91 -31.95 -87.09
C LEU A 14 -13.75 -31.27 -85.72
N PRO A 15 -12.87 -31.73 -84.80
CA PRO A 15 -12.71 -31.07 -83.50
C PRO A 15 -12.23 -29.62 -83.65
N SER A 16 -11.19 -29.40 -84.47
CA SER A 16 -10.66 -28.05 -84.74
C SER A 16 -11.66 -27.17 -85.49
N TYR A 17 -12.50 -27.74 -86.35
CA TYR A 17 -13.59 -27.03 -87.02
C TYR A 17 -14.70 -26.60 -86.05
N ILE A 18 -15.10 -27.46 -85.11
CA ILE A 18 -16.07 -27.14 -84.05
C ILE A 18 -15.54 -26.00 -83.16
N ASP A 19 -14.25 -26.02 -82.83
CA ASP A 19 -13.57 -24.98 -82.06
C ASP A 19 -13.28 -23.70 -82.86
N LYS A 20 -13.64 -23.67 -84.16
CA LYS A 20 -13.40 -22.55 -85.10
C LYS A 20 -11.92 -22.17 -85.27
N LEU A 21 -11.03 -23.16 -85.26
CA LEU A 21 -9.58 -22.99 -85.40
C LEU A 21 -9.07 -23.39 -86.80
N THR A 22 -9.96 -23.71 -87.73
CA THR A 22 -9.64 -24.07 -89.13
C THR A 22 -9.75 -22.86 -90.08
N HIS A 23 -8.94 -22.87 -91.14
CA HIS A 23 -8.91 -21.82 -92.17
C HIS A 23 -10.14 -21.90 -93.10
N GLU A 24 -10.58 -20.77 -93.65
CA GLU A 24 -11.83 -20.65 -94.43
C GLU A 24 -11.91 -21.61 -95.63
N SER A 25 -10.81 -21.78 -96.37
CA SER A 25 -10.72 -22.74 -97.48
C SER A 25 -10.90 -24.20 -97.05
N THR A 26 -10.55 -24.53 -95.81
CA THR A 26 -10.74 -25.87 -95.24
C THR A 26 -12.19 -26.07 -94.78
N ASN A 27 -12.82 -25.01 -94.26
CA ASN A 27 -14.22 -25.02 -93.83
C ASN A 27 -15.17 -25.33 -94.98
N GLU A 28 -14.99 -24.68 -96.13
CA GLU A 28 -15.79 -24.94 -97.33
C GLU A 28 -15.68 -26.40 -97.80
N THR A 29 -14.48 -26.98 -97.71
CA THR A 29 -14.24 -28.38 -98.06
C THR A 29 -14.97 -29.33 -97.09
N ILE A 30 -14.91 -29.05 -95.79
CA ILE A 30 -15.58 -29.83 -94.75
C ILE A 30 -17.12 -29.75 -94.92
N GLU A 31 -17.67 -28.56 -95.14
CA GLU A 31 -19.11 -28.32 -95.29
C GLU A 31 -19.69 -29.04 -96.51
N ASN A 32 -19.01 -28.97 -97.65
CA ASN A 32 -19.41 -29.69 -98.87
C ASN A 32 -19.40 -31.21 -98.68
N HIS A 33 -18.45 -31.74 -97.89
CA HIS A 33 -18.40 -33.17 -97.57
C HIS A 33 -19.49 -33.58 -96.57
N LEU A 34 -19.75 -32.78 -95.53
CA LEU A 34 -20.86 -33.01 -94.59
C LEU A 34 -22.24 -32.91 -95.27
N ALA A 35 -22.35 -32.11 -96.33
CA ALA A 35 -23.57 -32.00 -97.15
C ALA A 35 -23.89 -33.32 -97.88
N SER A 36 -22.85 -34.03 -98.32
CA SER A 36 -22.96 -35.22 -99.18
C SER A 36 -22.69 -36.55 -98.47
N CYS A 37 -22.10 -36.54 -97.27
CA CYS A 37 -21.82 -37.73 -96.46
C CYS A 37 -22.65 -37.78 -95.16
N PRO A 38 -23.60 -38.72 -95.03
CA PRO A 38 -24.37 -38.93 -93.80
C PRO A 38 -23.51 -39.38 -92.61
N THR A 39 -22.48 -40.19 -92.85
CA THR A 39 -21.61 -40.75 -91.80
C THR A 39 -20.80 -39.67 -91.09
N CYS A 40 -20.13 -38.79 -91.84
CA CYS A 40 -19.36 -37.67 -91.25
C CYS A 40 -20.29 -36.64 -90.59
N ARG A 41 -21.51 -36.44 -91.12
CA ARG A 41 -22.51 -35.58 -90.49
C ARG A 41 -22.94 -36.10 -89.13
N ALA A 42 -23.17 -37.40 -88.99
CA ALA A 42 -23.53 -37.99 -87.70
C ALA A 42 -22.42 -37.83 -86.66
N VAL A 43 -21.15 -37.97 -87.07
CA VAL A 43 -19.98 -37.75 -86.19
C VAL A 43 -19.89 -36.29 -85.75
N TYR A 44 -20.07 -35.34 -86.67
CA TYR A 44 -20.10 -33.91 -86.35
C TYR A 44 -21.21 -33.53 -85.36
N GLU A 45 -22.44 -34.01 -85.58
CA GLU A 45 -23.56 -33.72 -84.68
C GLU A 45 -23.34 -34.31 -83.28
N ASN A 46 -22.77 -35.52 -83.19
CA ASN A 46 -22.46 -36.15 -81.90
C ASN A 46 -21.36 -35.38 -81.13
N MET A 47 -20.30 -34.95 -81.81
CA MET A 47 -19.23 -34.14 -81.21
C MET A 47 -19.67 -32.72 -80.84
N LYS A 48 -20.64 -32.18 -81.58
CA LYS A 48 -21.26 -30.88 -81.29
C LYS A 48 -22.18 -30.96 -80.07
N SER A 49 -22.91 -32.06 -79.89
CA SER A 49 -23.74 -32.28 -78.70
C SER A 49 -22.91 -32.50 -77.42
N ASP A 50 -21.74 -33.13 -77.52
CA ASP A 50 -20.83 -33.31 -76.36
C ASP A 50 -20.13 -32.00 -75.93
N ASN A 51 -20.12 -30.96 -76.78
CA ASN A 51 -19.54 -29.65 -76.49
C ASN A 51 -20.53 -28.61 -75.93
N GLU A 52 -21.81 -28.97 -75.76
CA GLU A 52 -22.74 -28.16 -74.98
C GLU A 52 -22.48 -28.34 -73.48
N ILE A 53 -21.33 -27.85 -73.03
CA ILE A 53 -21.12 -27.56 -71.61
C ILE A 53 -22.17 -26.49 -71.24
N PRO A 54 -23.09 -26.74 -70.31
CA PRO A 54 -24.02 -25.72 -69.86
C PRO A 54 -23.18 -24.57 -69.32
N LYS A 55 -23.26 -23.39 -69.95
CA LYS A 55 -22.69 -22.16 -69.37
C LYS A 55 -23.25 -22.04 -67.96
N ALA A 56 -22.39 -22.20 -66.96
CA ALA A 56 -22.76 -22.06 -65.56
C ALA A 56 -23.44 -20.69 -65.36
N ASP A 57 -24.67 -20.73 -64.85
CA ASP A 57 -25.46 -19.55 -64.52
C ASP A 57 -24.63 -18.67 -63.55
N SER A 58 -24.42 -17.41 -63.93
CA SER A 58 -23.72 -16.39 -63.14
C SER A 58 -24.38 -16.13 -61.78
N ARG A 59 -25.56 -16.71 -61.55
CA ARG A 59 -26.25 -16.78 -60.25
C ARG A 59 -25.50 -17.56 -59.15
N SER A 60 -24.60 -18.47 -59.50
CA SER A 60 -23.85 -19.25 -58.49
C SER A 60 -22.82 -18.42 -57.71
N VAL A 61 -22.32 -17.32 -58.29
CA VAL A 61 -21.40 -16.39 -57.61
C VAL A 61 -22.18 -15.43 -56.69
N ASP A 62 -23.37 -14.99 -57.09
CA ASP A 62 -24.20 -14.10 -56.28
C ASP A 62 -24.81 -14.79 -55.05
N TYR A 63 -25.06 -16.10 -55.12
CA TYR A 63 -25.53 -16.88 -53.96
C TYR A 63 -24.50 -16.90 -52.81
N LEU A 64 -23.21 -17.02 -53.15
CA LEU A 64 -22.12 -16.98 -52.17
C LEU A 64 -21.97 -15.59 -51.52
N LEU A 65 -22.15 -14.52 -52.29
CA LEU A 65 -22.11 -13.15 -51.78
C LEU A 65 -23.33 -12.81 -50.90
N LEU A 66 -24.52 -13.31 -51.26
CA LEU A 66 -25.75 -13.13 -50.49
C LEU A 66 -25.74 -13.89 -49.15
N ILE A 67 -25.22 -15.12 -49.12
CA ILE A 67 -25.05 -15.89 -47.87
C ILE A 67 -24.01 -15.21 -46.97
N LYS A 68 -22.86 -14.78 -47.53
CA LYS A 68 -21.85 -14.06 -46.77
C LYS A 68 -22.43 -12.80 -46.11
N ARG A 69 -23.25 -12.01 -46.82
CA ARG A 69 -23.92 -10.82 -46.23
C ARG A 69 -24.89 -11.17 -45.10
N LYS A 70 -25.70 -12.22 -45.23
CA LYS A 70 -26.66 -12.61 -44.17
C LYS A 70 -25.96 -13.18 -42.94
N THR A 71 -24.94 -14.02 -43.14
CA THR A 71 -24.14 -14.59 -42.05
C THR A 71 -23.28 -13.52 -41.38
N TRP A 72 -22.69 -12.59 -42.14
CA TRP A 72 -21.96 -11.45 -41.58
C TRP A 72 -22.85 -10.51 -40.78
N LYS A 73 -24.09 -10.25 -41.20
CA LYS A 73 -25.04 -9.48 -40.37
C LYS A 73 -25.33 -10.17 -39.04
N LYS A 74 -25.49 -11.50 -39.04
CA LYS A 74 -25.69 -12.28 -37.80
C LYS A 74 -24.44 -12.26 -36.90
N ILE A 75 -23.25 -12.41 -37.47
CA ILE A 75 -21.98 -12.32 -36.74
C ILE A 75 -21.81 -10.91 -36.18
N LEU A 76 -22.04 -9.86 -36.98
CA LEU A 76 -21.95 -8.47 -36.53
C LEU A 76 -22.95 -8.18 -35.40
N LEU A 77 -24.19 -8.64 -35.51
CA LEU A 77 -25.19 -8.49 -34.46
C LEU A 77 -24.79 -9.23 -33.18
N SER A 78 -24.22 -10.43 -33.30
CA SER A 78 -23.68 -11.19 -32.16
C SER A 78 -22.51 -10.46 -31.52
N VAL A 79 -21.57 -9.93 -32.31
CA VAL A 79 -20.41 -9.18 -31.81
C VAL A 79 -20.85 -7.90 -31.11
N VAL A 80 -21.75 -7.12 -31.72
CA VAL A 80 -22.32 -5.91 -31.10
C VAL A 80 -23.09 -6.25 -29.83
N GLY A 81 -23.86 -7.33 -29.82
CA GLY A 81 -24.56 -7.82 -28.63
C GLY A 81 -23.59 -8.17 -27.50
N THR A 82 -22.52 -8.91 -27.80
CA THR A 82 -21.48 -9.25 -26.82
C THR A 82 -20.79 -7.99 -26.28
N VAL A 83 -20.43 -7.04 -27.14
CA VAL A 83 -19.82 -5.76 -26.74
C VAL A 83 -20.77 -4.96 -25.84
N LEU A 84 -22.07 -4.94 -26.14
CA LEU A 84 -23.08 -4.30 -25.30
C LEU A 84 -23.19 -4.96 -23.93
N VAL A 85 -23.24 -6.29 -23.87
CA VAL A 85 -23.30 -7.03 -22.60
C VAL A 85 -22.06 -6.75 -21.75
N ILE A 86 -20.87 -6.78 -22.36
CA ILE A 86 -19.62 -6.45 -21.67
C ILE A 86 -19.63 -4.99 -21.20
N GLY A 87 -20.11 -4.06 -22.03
CA GLY A 87 -20.24 -2.64 -21.69
C GLY A 87 -21.18 -2.42 -20.51
N VAL A 88 -22.36 -3.02 -20.52
CA VAL A 88 -23.31 -2.96 -19.40
C VAL A 88 -22.72 -3.59 -18.14
N ALA A 89 -22.06 -4.75 -18.26
CA ALA A 89 -21.39 -5.39 -17.13
C ALA A 89 -20.28 -4.51 -16.53
N ALA A 90 -19.48 -3.84 -17.38
CA ALA A 90 -18.45 -2.90 -16.94
C ALA A 90 -19.05 -1.69 -16.23
N LEU A 91 -20.16 -1.14 -16.74
CA LEU A 91 -20.89 -0.06 -16.08
C LEU A 91 -21.43 -0.49 -14.72
N VAL A 92 -22.07 -1.67 -14.63
CA VAL A 92 -22.55 -2.23 -13.35
C VAL A 92 -21.38 -2.43 -12.37
N TRP A 93 -20.23 -2.89 -12.85
CA TRP A 93 -19.05 -3.08 -12.00
C TRP A 93 -18.53 -1.74 -11.45
N VAL A 94 -18.33 -0.73 -12.30
CA VAL A 94 -17.80 0.58 -11.90
C VAL A 94 -18.78 1.37 -11.02
N TYR A 95 -20.06 1.40 -11.39
CA TYR A 95 -21.05 2.25 -10.72
C TYR A 95 -21.82 1.53 -9.60
N GLY A 96 -21.95 0.20 -9.63
CA GLY A 96 -22.68 -0.57 -8.64
C GLY A 96 -21.78 -1.24 -7.59
N ILE A 97 -20.70 -1.90 -8.02
CA ILE A 97 -19.81 -2.66 -7.13
C ILE A 97 -18.66 -1.77 -6.62
N GLY A 98 -18.10 -0.91 -7.48
CA GLY A 98 -16.98 -0.05 -7.11
C GLY A 98 -15.71 -0.81 -6.75
N VAL A 99 -14.68 -0.06 -6.34
CA VAL A 99 -13.39 -0.60 -5.90
C VAL A 99 -13.22 -0.42 -4.40
N PRO A 100 -12.60 -1.35 -3.66
CA PRO A 100 -12.32 -1.13 -2.24
C PRO A 100 -11.53 0.17 -2.05
N ALA A 101 -12.00 1.04 -1.17
CA ALA A 101 -11.32 2.28 -0.86
C ALA A 101 -9.93 2.00 -0.29
N LYS A 102 -8.96 2.86 -0.60
CA LYS A 102 -7.62 2.75 0.01
C LYS A 102 -7.68 3.33 1.43
N PRO A 103 -7.21 2.64 2.48
CA PRO A 103 -7.27 3.14 3.86
C PRO A 103 -6.68 4.54 4.04
N GLN A 104 -5.61 4.85 3.31
CA GLN A 104 -4.94 6.15 3.34
C GLN A 104 -5.78 7.34 2.85
N ASN A 105 -6.87 7.10 2.13
CA ASN A 105 -7.78 8.15 1.66
C ASN A 105 -8.99 8.31 2.59
N LEU A 106 -9.16 7.41 3.55
CA LEU A 106 -10.31 7.38 4.44
C LEU A 106 -9.97 8.13 5.74
N ASN A 107 -10.74 9.17 6.03
CA ASN A 107 -10.81 9.76 7.35
C ASN A 107 -12.07 9.23 8.03
N ALA A 108 -11.94 8.08 8.70
CA ALA A 108 -13.04 7.36 9.30
C ALA A 108 -12.92 7.33 10.82
N ASN A 109 -14.07 7.36 11.48
CA ASN A 109 -14.21 7.10 12.89
C ASN A 109 -15.07 5.85 13.08
N VAL A 110 -14.56 4.94 13.91
CA VAL A 110 -15.25 3.69 14.25
C VAL A 110 -15.53 3.70 15.74
N THR A 111 -16.80 3.46 16.08
CA THR A 111 -17.24 3.31 17.47
C THR A 111 -18.04 2.02 17.59
N ASN A 112 -18.03 1.46 18.79
CA ASN A 112 -18.92 0.38 19.16
C ASN A 112 -19.51 0.71 20.52
N THR A 113 -20.82 0.94 20.56
CA THR A 113 -21.54 1.29 21.80
C THR A 113 -22.68 0.29 21.96
N ASN A 114 -22.61 -0.54 23.00
CA ASN A 114 -23.65 -1.51 23.35
C ASN A 114 -24.06 -2.42 22.16
N GLY A 115 -23.08 -2.95 21.42
CA GLY A 115 -23.35 -3.83 20.27
C GLY A 115 -23.77 -3.09 18.99
N LYS A 116 -23.75 -1.76 18.99
CA LYS A 116 -23.92 -0.95 17.77
C LYS A 116 -22.58 -0.44 17.30
N VAL A 117 -22.05 -1.07 16.25
CA VAL A 117 -20.87 -0.57 15.54
C VAL A 117 -21.31 0.52 14.56
N VAL A 118 -20.71 1.70 14.66
CA VAL A 118 -20.91 2.81 13.73
C VAL A 118 -19.59 3.13 13.06
N ILE A 119 -19.59 3.14 11.73
CA ILE A 119 -18.47 3.57 10.89
C ILE A 119 -18.94 4.78 10.10
N GLN A 120 -18.30 5.92 10.31
CA GLN A 120 -18.62 7.15 9.62
C GLN A 120 -17.37 7.96 9.30
N GLY A 121 -17.40 8.77 8.24
CA GLY A 121 -16.23 9.52 7.84
C GLY A 121 -16.35 10.12 6.46
N THR A 122 -15.20 10.49 5.90
CA THR A 122 -15.08 11.06 4.57
C THR A 122 -13.99 10.36 3.76
N ASP A 123 -14.24 10.14 2.47
CA ASP A 123 -13.21 9.82 1.48
C ASP A 123 -12.59 11.13 0.94
N GLU A 124 -11.29 11.28 1.10
CA GLU A 124 -10.53 12.45 0.66
C GLU A 124 -10.19 12.42 -0.84
N LYS A 125 -10.47 11.30 -1.52
CA LYS A 125 -10.23 11.15 -2.94
C LYS A 125 -11.23 11.97 -3.77
N LYS A 126 -10.72 12.89 -4.59
CA LYS A 126 -11.56 13.71 -5.48
C LYS A 126 -12.25 12.88 -6.56
N GLY A 127 -13.55 13.17 -6.77
CA GLY A 127 -14.34 12.65 -7.89
C GLY A 127 -14.92 11.25 -7.70
N GLN A 128 -14.80 10.67 -6.51
CA GLN A 128 -15.46 9.42 -6.11
C GLN A 128 -15.95 9.59 -4.66
N GLY A 129 -16.86 8.71 -4.24
CA GLY A 129 -17.31 8.65 -2.85
C GLY A 129 -17.68 7.23 -2.45
N ILE A 130 -18.13 7.05 -1.21
CA ILE A 130 -18.38 5.72 -0.65
C ILE A 130 -19.84 5.31 -0.89
N GLY A 131 -20.04 4.45 -1.90
CA GLY A 131 -21.38 4.04 -2.32
C GLY A 131 -21.95 2.82 -1.57
N ARG A 132 -21.08 2.01 -0.96
CA ARG A 132 -21.50 0.83 -0.20
C ARG A 132 -20.47 0.36 0.81
N ILE A 133 -20.94 -0.47 1.73
CA ILE A 133 -20.14 -1.23 2.69
C ILE A 133 -20.43 -2.72 2.56
N ARG A 134 -19.40 -3.54 2.80
CA ARG A 134 -19.52 -4.99 2.99
C ARG A 134 -19.07 -5.35 4.40
N TRP A 135 -19.89 -6.12 5.11
CA TRP A 135 -19.59 -6.64 6.43
C TRP A 135 -19.21 -8.12 6.36
N LEU A 136 -18.21 -8.51 7.14
CA LEU A 136 -17.79 -9.89 7.34
C LEU A 136 -17.47 -10.12 8.81
N ARG A 137 -18.33 -10.86 9.52
CA ARG A 137 -18.11 -11.25 10.92
C ARG A 137 -17.31 -12.55 10.99
N GLN A 138 -16.29 -12.57 11.84
CA GLN A 138 -15.46 -13.73 12.13
C GLN A 138 -15.32 -13.85 13.66
N GLY A 139 -16.27 -14.53 14.31
CA GLY A 139 -16.33 -14.59 15.77
C GLY A 139 -16.67 -13.23 16.37
N ASP A 140 -15.76 -12.69 17.17
CA ASP A 140 -15.81 -11.37 17.81
C ASP A 140 -15.17 -10.24 16.97
N VAL A 141 -14.57 -10.59 15.82
CA VAL A 141 -13.98 -9.64 14.88
C VAL A 141 -14.97 -9.28 13.77
N LEU A 142 -15.19 -8.00 13.55
CA LEU A 142 -15.97 -7.47 12.43
C LEU A 142 -15.06 -6.82 11.38
N LYS A 143 -15.11 -7.29 10.13
CA LYS A 143 -14.39 -6.71 9.00
C LYS A 143 -15.35 -5.95 8.10
N ALA A 144 -15.15 -4.65 7.99
CA ALA A 144 -15.83 -3.76 7.08
C ALA A 144 -14.96 -3.48 5.85
N THR A 145 -15.58 -3.41 4.68
CA THR A 145 -14.94 -2.92 3.46
C THR A 145 -15.87 -1.93 2.78
N VAL A 146 -15.48 -0.67 2.75
CA VAL A 146 -16.17 0.38 1.99
C VAL A 146 -15.63 0.46 0.57
N TYR A 147 -16.51 0.75 -0.38
CA TYR A 147 -16.19 0.78 -1.81
C TYR A 147 -16.45 2.16 -2.42
N GLU A 148 -15.46 2.64 -3.16
CA GLU A 148 -15.50 3.89 -3.92
C GLU A 148 -16.32 3.70 -5.21
N THR A 149 -17.24 4.63 -5.48
CA THR A 149 -18.05 4.69 -6.71
C THR A 149 -18.13 6.14 -7.23
N PRO A 150 -18.22 6.38 -8.56
CA PRO A 150 -18.14 7.73 -9.13
C PRO A 150 -19.24 8.72 -8.72
N ASN A 151 -20.41 8.22 -8.30
CA ASN A 151 -21.59 9.06 -8.01
C ASN A 151 -22.02 9.04 -6.54
N ALA A 152 -21.20 8.48 -5.65
CA ALA A 152 -21.50 8.46 -4.23
C ALA A 152 -20.94 9.70 -3.52
N ASP A 153 -21.51 9.99 -2.36
CA ASP A 153 -21.03 11.05 -1.48
C ASP A 153 -19.67 10.69 -0.88
N ALA A 154 -18.81 11.70 -0.75
CA ALA A 154 -17.55 11.55 -0.04
C ALA A 154 -17.79 11.21 1.44
N SER A 155 -18.85 11.77 2.04
CA SER A 155 -19.26 11.45 3.41
C SER A 155 -20.06 10.16 3.45
N PHE A 156 -19.80 9.32 4.44
CA PHE A 156 -20.52 8.07 4.63
C PHE A 156 -20.81 7.79 6.10
N HIS A 157 -21.89 7.04 6.33
CA HIS A 157 -22.31 6.60 7.64
C HIS A 157 -22.98 5.23 7.51
N TYR A 158 -22.43 4.23 8.19
CA TYR A 158 -22.96 2.88 8.23
C TYR A 158 -23.01 2.36 9.66
N ALA A 159 -24.07 1.63 9.98
CA ALA A 159 -24.24 0.99 11.27
C ALA A 159 -24.39 -0.53 11.10
N TYR A 160 -23.90 -1.26 12.09
CA TYR A 160 -24.03 -2.71 12.23
C TYR A 160 -24.38 -3.03 13.68
N GLU A 161 -25.57 -3.60 13.90
CA GLU A 161 -26.11 -3.85 15.24
C GLU A 161 -26.03 -5.33 15.58
N GLN A 162 -24.97 -5.75 16.27
CA GLN A 162 -24.81 -7.06 16.89
C GLN A 162 -23.89 -7.01 18.11
N GLU A 163 -24.27 -7.74 19.16
CA GLU A 163 -23.46 -7.90 20.36
C GLU A 163 -22.25 -8.84 20.14
N GLY A 164 -21.28 -8.72 21.07
CA GLY A 164 -20.09 -9.58 21.12
C GLY A 164 -19.04 -9.25 20.08
N ILE A 165 -19.01 -8.02 19.55
CA ILE A 165 -17.92 -7.51 18.72
C ILE A 165 -16.89 -6.82 19.62
N THR A 166 -15.66 -7.33 19.62
CA THR A 166 -14.53 -6.82 20.42
C THR A 166 -13.51 -6.10 19.54
N GLN A 167 -13.52 -6.32 18.23
CA GLN A 167 -12.57 -5.72 17.30
C GLN A 167 -13.22 -5.41 15.95
N VAL A 168 -12.92 -4.24 15.38
CA VAL A 168 -13.45 -3.77 14.10
C VAL A 168 -12.32 -3.35 13.16
N TRP A 169 -12.36 -3.88 11.94
CA TRP A 169 -11.43 -3.55 10.86
C TRP A 169 -12.15 -2.80 9.74
N LEU A 170 -11.49 -1.79 9.18
CA LEU A 170 -11.96 -1.08 7.99
C LEU A 170 -10.88 -1.17 6.89
N ASN A 171 -11.25 -1.73 5.75
CA ASN A 171 -10.41 -1.81 4.55
C ASN A 171 -8.99 -2.39 4.78
N GLY A 172 -8.86 -3.29 5.76
CA GLY A 172 -7.60 -3.99 6.08
C GLY A 172 -6.79 -3.37 7.22
N MET A 173 -7.28 -2.28 7.83
CA MET A 173 -6.71 -1.68 9.04
C MET A 173 -7.63 -1.95 10.22
N VAL A 174 -7.07 -2.19 11.40
CA VAL A 174 -7.84 -2.21 12.65
C VAL A 174 -8.11 -0.76 13.08
N GLU A 175 -9.37 -0.42 13.31
CA GLU A 175 -9.80 0.95 13.64
C GLU A 175 -10.38 1.04 15.07
N TRP A 176 -10.84 -0.08 15.62
CA TRP A 176 -11.38 -0.14 16.97
C TRP A 176 -11.11 -1.51 17.59
N ASP A 177 -10.72 -1.54 18.85
CA ASP A 177 -10.41 -2.74 19.61
C ASP A 177 -10.68 -2.49 21.10
N ASP A 178 -11.46 -3.37 21.71
CA ASP A 178 -11.78 -3.41 23.14
C ASP A 178 -12.08 -2.05 23.81
N GLY A 179 -13.06 -1.32 23.27
CA GLY A 179 -13.48 -0.02 23.83
C GLY A 179 -12.70 1.17 23.30
N MET A 180 -11.61 0.95 22.57
CA MET A 180 -10.67 2.00 22.16
C MET A 180 -10.61 2.14 20.63
N ALA A 181 -10.62 3.38 20.15
CA ALA A 181 -10.27 3.67 18.77
C ALA A 181 -8.75 3.50 18.58
N ILE A 182 -8.35 2.83 17.51
CA ILE A 182 -6.93 2.55 17.22
C ILE A 182 -6.39 3.57 16.24
N SER A 183 -5.30 4.23 16.64
CA SER A 183 -4.60 5.18 15.80
C SER A 183 -3.97 4.50 14.58
N SER A 184 -3.88 5.23 13.46
CA SER A 184 -3.34 4.68 12.21
C SER A 184 -1.88 4.22 12.33
N SER A 185 -1.07 4.85 13.20
CA SER A 185 0.31 4.45 13.48
C SER A 185 0.37 3.08 14.15
N ILE A 186 -0.48 2.84 15.16
CA ILE A 186 -0.59 1.55 15.85
C ILE A 186 -1.16 0.49 14.91
N ALA A 187 -2.20 0.82 14.15
CA ALA A 187 -2.79 -0.12 13.19
C ALA A 187 -1.77 -0.59 12.13
N ARG A 188 -0.89 0.31 11.66
CA ARG A 188 0.22 -0.02 10.75
C ARG A 188 1.23 -0.97 11.40
N LEU A 189 1.67 -0.66 12.61
CA LEU A 189 2.55 -1.55 13.38
C LEU A 189 1.92 -2.91 13.60
N TYR A 190 0.65 -2.95 14.00
CA TYR A 190 -0.08 -4.19 14.25
C TYR A 190 -0.16 -5.08 13.00
N ASN A 191 -0.29 -4.49 11.81
CA ASN A 191 -0.25 -5.22 10.53
C ASN A 191 1.13 -5.80 10.17
N MET A 192 2.20 -5.39 10.86
CA MET A 192 3.54 -5.96 10.70
C MET A 192 3.81 -7.17 11.61
N ARG A 193 2.86 -7.55 12.49
CA ARG A 193 3.04 -8.65 13.45
C ARG A 193 3.38 -9.98 12.79
N ILE A 194 4.23 -10.75 13.44
CA ILE A 194 4.73 -12.04 12.96
C ILE A 194 4.67 -13.12 14.03
N LYS A 195 4.43 -14.37 13.61
CA LYS A 195 4.31 -15.50 14.55
C LYS A 195 5.65 -15.90 15.17
N ASN A 196 6.72 -15.76 14.40
CA ASN A 196 8.06 -16.14 14.82
C ASN A 196 9.12 -15.33 14.09
N THR A 197 10.37 -15.50 14.53
CA THR A 197 11.57 -14.83 14.00
C THR A 197 12.14 -15.49 12.75
N SER A 198 11.40 -16.40 12.10
CA SER A 198 11.86 -17.17 10.94
C SER A 198 11.98 -16.34 9.65
N ASP A 199 11.39 -15.15 9.60
CA ASP A 199 11.48 -14.21 8.48
C ASP A 199 12.31 -12.98 8.90
N PRO A 200 13.63 -12.96 8.59
CA PRO A 200 14.51 -11.90 9.09
C PRO A 200 14.18 -10.51 8.57
N LEU A 201 13.63 -10.41 7.36
CA LEU A 201 13.23 -9.13 6.79
C LEU A 201 12.08 -8.52 7.58
N LYS A 202 11.11 -9.33 8.02
CA LYS A 202 10.00 -8.85 8.84
C LYS A 202 10.40 -8.50 10.26
N VAL A 203 11.33 -9.27 10.85
CA VAL A 203 11.89 -8.93 12.18
C VAL A 203 12.62 -7.58 12.08
N LYS A 204 13.50 -7.41 11.09
CA LYS A 204 14.20 -6.14 10.84
C LYS A 204 13.24 -4.99 10.62
N ALA A 205 12.22 -5.17 9.78
CA ALA A 205 11.22 -4.13 9.54
C ALA A 205 10.53 -3.67 10.84
N LEU A 206 10.20 -4.59 11.76
CA LEU A 206 9.63 -4.22 13.07
C LEU A 206 10.63 -3.46 13.95
N MET A 207 11.91 -3.83 13.92
CA MET A 207 12.98 -3.17 14.69
C MET A 207 13.28 -1.74 14.19
N THR A 208 13.36 -1.54 12.87
CA THR A 208 13.80 -0.28 12.27
C THR A 208 12.66 0.70 11.95
N TYR A 209 11.40 0.27 12.04
CA TYR A 209 10.26 1.13 11.69
C TYR A 209 10.18 2.35 12.61
N ALA A 210 10.43 3.54 12.05
CA ALA A 210 10.40 4.81 12.78
C ALA A 210 11.31 4.81 14.04
N THR A 211 12.53 4.26 13.91
CA THR A 211 13.57 4.29 14.95
C THR A 211 14.88 4.81 14.37
N ALA A 212 15.87 5.11 15.22
CA ALA A 212 17.21 5.50 14.77
C ALA A 212 18.15 4.31 14.50
N LEU A 213 17.66 3.07 14.60
CA LEU A 213 18.46 1.87 14.35
C LEU A 213 18.85 1.74 12.88
N ASP A 214 20.10 1.32 12.64
CA ASP A 214 20.62 1.00 11.32
C ASP A 214 19.90 -0.22 10.71
N GLU A 215 19.78 -0.26 9.39
CA GLU A 215 19.26 -1.41 8.65
C GLU A 215 20.16 -2.66 8.79
N ASP A 216 21.45 -2.45 9.07
CA ASP A 216 22.43 -3.51 9.26
C ASP A 216 22.39 -4.19 10.64
N VAL A 217 21.51 -3.72 11.55
CA VAL A 217 21.34 -4.27 12.90
C VAL A 217 21.23 -5.80 12.85
N SER A 218 22.08 -6.47 13.63
CA SER A 218 22.12 -7.93 13.70
C SER A 218 21.36 -8.43 14.92
N TYR A 219 20.73 -9.59 14.80
CA TYR A 219 19.99 -10.19 15.88
C TYR A 219 20.12 -11.71 15.88
N GLY A 220 19.99 -12.31 17.06
CA GLY A 220 19.87 -13.74 17.30
C GLY A 220 18.56 -14.07 18.00
N PHE A 221 18.09 -15.31 17.85
CA PHE A 221 16.90 -15.78 18.58
C PHE A 221 17.12 -17.19 19.11
N GLU A 222 17.06 -17.34 20.43
CA GLU A 222 17.24 -18.62 21.09
C GLU A 222 16.31 -18.74 22.31
N ASN A 223 15.61 -19.87 22.45
CA ASN A 223 14.76 -20.17 23.60
C ASN A 223 13.71 -19.09 23.98
N GLY A 224 13.27 -18.29 23.01
CA GLY A 224 12.32 -17.18 23.24
C GLY A 224 12.99 -15.83 23.56
N VAL A 225 14.31 -15.77 23.61
CA VAL A 225 15.09 -14.55 23.80
C VAL A 225 15.50 -14.01 22.44
N LEU A 226 15.16 -12.75 22.16
CA LEU A 226 15.60 -12.01 20.99
C LEU A 226 16.78 -11.11 21.38
N THR A 227 17.97 -11.47 20.92
CA THR A 227 19.23 -10.77 21.21
C THR A 227 19.53 -9.81 20.07
N ILE A 228 19.71 -8.52 20.34
CA ILE A 228 19.91 -7.47 19.33
C ILE A 228 21.26 -6.78 19.58
N GLN A 229 22.11 -6.76 18.57
CA GLN A 229 23.41 -6.12 18.62
C GLN A 229 23.33 -4.69 18.12
N ILE A 230 23.75 -3.72 18.93
CA ILE A 230 23.81 -2.30 18.56
C ILE A 230 25.25 -1.78 18.60
N GLY A 231 25.59 -0.86 17.70
CA GLY A 231 26.95 -0.30 17.60
C GLY A 231 27.30 0.68 18.71
N GLN A 232 26.29 1.30 19.32
CA GLN A 232 26.43 2.22 20.44
C GLN A 232 25.19 2.15 21.33
N VAL A 233 25.34 2.56 22.59
CA VAL A 233 24.21 2.61 23.53
C VAL A 233 23.24 3.71 23.10
N LEU A 234 21.99 3.33 22.85
CA LEU A 234 20.89 4.25 22.60
C LEU A 234 20.26 4.73 23.91
N GLU A 235 19.43 5.76 23.84
CA GLU A 235 18.65 6.20 24.98
C GLU A 235 17.71 5.08 25.48
N LYS A 236 17.61 4.94 26.80
CA LYS A 236 16.78 3.90 27.42
C LYS A 236 15.32 3.94 26.91
N ALA A 237 14.75 5.14 26.74
CA ALA A 237 13.39 5.30 26.26
C ALA A 237 13.19 4.76 24.84
N GLU A 238 14.22 4.87 23.98
CA GLU A 238 14.19 4.30 22.64
C GLU A 238 14.25 2.77 22.72
N LEU A 239 15.18 2.21 23.50
CA LEU A 239 15.29 0.76 23.71
C LEU A 239 14.00 0.16 24.29
N ASP A 240 13.37 0.84 25.25
CA ASP A 240 12.09 0.46 25.83
C ASP A 240 11.00 0.43 24.76
N THR A 241 10.87 1.50 23.96
CA THR A 241 9.85 1.60 22.90
C THR A 241 9.95 0.45 21.89
N ILE A 242 11.19 0.14 21.46
CA ILE A 242 11.44 -0.94 20.50
C ILE A 242 11.18 -2.30 21.15
N SER A 243 11.61 -2.49 22.40
CA SER A 243 11.38 -3.73 23.15
C SER A 243 9.89 -4.04 23.31
N ILE A 244 9.08 -3.05 23.69
CA ILE A 244 7.62 -3.19 23.83
C ILE A 244 7.00 -3.66 22.53
N ARG A 245 7.37 -3.03 21.41
CA ARG A 245 6.89 -3.39 20.08
C ARG A 245 7.24 -4.84 19.71
N LEU A 246 8.50 -5.23 19.89
CA LEU A 246 8.97 -6.58 19.54
C LEU A 246 8.30 -7.66 20.41
N LEU A 247 8.19 -7.40 21.71
CA LEU A 247 7.51 -8.28 22.65
C LEU A 247 6.01 -8.44 22.32
N ALA A 248 5.34 -7.35 21.95
CA ALA A 248 3.93 -7.36 21.59
C ALA A 248 3.66 -8.03 20.23
N LEU A 249 4.48 -7.74 19.20
CA LEU A 249 4.18 -8.05 17.81
C LEU A 249 4.88 -9.30 17.27
N ILE A 250 5.82 -9.88 18.03
CA ILE A 250 6.44 -11.17 17.70
C ILE A 250 5.95 -12.22 18.70
N GLN A 251 5.09 -13.13 18.24
CA GLN A 251 4.33 -14.01 19.14
C GLN A 251 5.23 -14.86 20.06
N ASN A 252 6.33 -15.41 19.53
CA ASN A 252 7.22 -16.32 20.25
C ASN A 252 8.35 -15.64 21.06
N VAL A 253 8.49 -14.32 21.01
CA VAL A 253 9.49 -13.60 21.80
C VAL A 253 8.97 -13.37 23.21
N LYS A 254 9.78 -13.76 24.19
CA LYS A 254 9.51 -13.70 25.64
C LYS A 254 10.42 -12.70 26.37
N GLN A 255 11.54 -12.34 25.77
CA GLN A 255 12.52 -11.41 26.31
C GLN A 255 13.28 -10.76 25.13
N VAL A 256 13.65 -9.50 25.29
CA VAL A 256 14.54 -8.77 24.37
C VAL A 256 15.80 -8.38 25.13
N ASP A 257 16.95 -8.78 24.61
CA ASP A 257 18.26 -8.43 25.16
C ASP A 257 19.01 -7.56 24.16
N TRP A 258 19.49 -6.40 24.63
CA TRP A 258 20.28 -5.45 23.86
C TRP A 258 21.74 -5.57 24.23
N LEU A 259 22.61 -5.74 23.24
CA LEU A 259 24.04 -5.96 23.44
C LEU A 259 24.89 -4.90 22.73
N VAL A 260 25.94 -4.47 23.42
CA VAL A 260 27.05 -3.71 22.85
C VAL A 260 28.33 -4.53 23.06
N GLY A 261 28.94 -4.98 21.96
CA GLY A 261 30.01 -5.99 22.04
C GLY A 261 29.48 -7.28 22.67
N ASN A 262 30.02 -7.65 23.84
CA ASN A 262 29.61 -8.84 24.59
C ASN A 262 28.80 -8.50 25.85
N GLU A 263 28.52 -7.22 26.10
CA GLU A 263 27.81 -6.79 27.31
C GLU A 263 26.32 -6.57 27.02
N ILE A 264 25.47 -7.14 27.87
CA ILE A 264 24.03 -6.85 27.85
C ILE A 264 23.83 -5.49 28.51
N VAL A 265 23.43 -4.50 27.71
CA VAL A 265 23.17 -3.14 28.18
C VAL A 265 21.73 -2.97 28.68
N GLN A 266 20.81 -3.81 28.18
CA GLN A 266 19.42 -3.82 28.62
C GLN A 266 18.77 -5.18 28.35
N SER A 267 17.91 -5.63 29.28
CA SER A 267 17.06 -6.81 29.12
C SER A 267 15.64 -6.45 29.52
N VAL A 268 14.66 -6.80 28.68
CA VAL A 268 13.25 -6.44 28.88
C VAL A 268 12.36 -7.66 28.71
N ARG A 269 11.51 -7.92 29.72
CA ARG A 269 10.44 -8.93 29.67
C ARG A 269 9.08 -8.25 29.66
N PRO A 270 8.02 -8.93 29.16
CA PRO A 270 6.67 -8.41 29.19
C PRO A 270 6.22 -7.95 30.58
N ALA A 271 6.54 -8.74 31.62
CA ALA A 271 6.19 -8.44 33.01
C ALA A 271 6.84 -7.16 33.55
N ASP A 272 7.96 -6.71 32.98
CA ASP A 272 8.63 -5.46 33.37
C ASP A 272 7.91 -4.23 32.80
N VAL A 273 7.05 -4.44 31.79
CA VAL A 273 6.33 -3.38 31.06
C VAL A 273 4.84 -3.38 31.45
N ALA A 274 4.14 -4.47 31.16
CA ALA A 274 2.72 -4.64 31.44
C ALA A 274 2.35 -6.14 31.46
N PRO A 275 1.54 -6.59 32.44
CA PRO A 275 1.22 -8.01 32.61
C PRO A 275 0.49 -8.62 31.40
N ASP A 276 -0.28 -7.81 30.67
CA ASP A 276 -1.08 -8.19 29.50
C ASP A 276 -0.38 -7.88 28.16
N LEU A 277 0.89 -7.46 28.15
CA LEU A 277 1.58 -7.03 26.92
C LEU A 277 1.55 -8.10 25.81
N LYS A 278 1.59 -9.39 26.16
CA LYS A 278 1.55 -10.47 25.15
C LYS A 278 0.19 -10.61 24.48
N ASP A 279 -0.88 -10.18 25.13
CA ASP A 279 -2.24 -10.18 24.57
C ASP A 279 -2.38 -9.10 23.48
N ALA A 280 -1.45 -8.13 23.43
CA ALA A 280 -1.37 -7.14 22.35
C ALA A 280 -1.18 -7.77 20.96
N TYR A 281 -0.72 -9.02 20.88
CA TYR A 281 -0.67 -9.77 19.63
C TYR A 281 -2.07 -9.99 19.01
N ALA A 282 -3.09 -10.12 19.86
CA ALA A 282 -4.50 -10.23 19.48
C ALA A 282 -5.23 -8.87 19.56
N HIS A 283 -4.91 -8.05 20.56
CA HIS A 283 -5.62 -6.82 20.90
C HIS A 283 -4.72 -5.57 20.85
N PRO A 284 -4.63 -4.87 19.70
CA PRO A 284 -3.76 -3.70 19.54
C PRO A 284 -4.06 -2.52 20.49
N ALA A 285 -5.24 -2.47 21.13
CA ALA A 285 -5.53 -1.47 22.16
C ALA A 285 -4.52 -1.52 23.31
N ILE A 286 -4.04 -2.72 23.66
CA ILE A 286 -3.02 -2.93 24.69
C ILE A 286 -1.71 -2.28 24.28
N LEU A 287 -1.26 -2.50 23.03
CA LEU A 287 -0.03 -1.88 22.51
C LEU A 287 -0.15 -0.35 22.51
N GLN A 288 -1.28 0.18 22.05
CA GLN A 288 -1.53 1.62 22.02
C GLN A 288 -1.43 2.22 23.43
N ARG A 289 -2.21 1.69 24.38
CA ARG A 289 -2.22 2.13 25.77
C ARG A 289 -0.82 2.08 26.41
N VAL A 290 -0.07 1.00 26.19
CA VAL A 290 1.27 0.83 26.77
C VAL A 290 2.26 1.87 26.20
N LEU A 291 2.25 2.09 24.88
CA LEU A 291 3.12 3.08 24.25
C LEU A 291 2.73 4.52 24.61
N GLU A 292 1.44 4.82 24.69
CA GLU A 292 0.93 6.12 25.13
C GLU A 292 1.34 6.40 26.58
N ASN A 293 1.19 5.42 27.48
CA ASN A 293 1.62 5.54 28.86
C ASN A 293 3.13 5.77 28.97
N GLN A 294 3.93 5.05 28.18
CA GLN A 294 5.38 5.26 28.14
C GLN A 294 5.73 6.67 27.64
N ALA A 295 5.08 7.13 26.56
CA ALA A 295 5.28 8.48 26.04
C ALA A 295 4.89 9.55 27.06
N LEU A 296 3.79 9.36 27.80
CA LEU A 296 3.37 10.24 28.89
C LEU A 296 4.39 10.25 30.03
N VAL A 297 4.96 9.10 30.42
CA VAL A 297 6.03 9.03 31.43
C VAL A 297 7.27 9.77 30.95
N SER A 298 7.67 9.59 29.68
CA SER A 298 8.80 10.33 29.09
C SER A 298 8.54 11.84 29.05
N MET A 299 7.35 12.27 28.66
CA MET A 299 6.96 13.69 28.66
C MET A 299 6.89 14.29 30.06
N ARG A 300 6.37 13.54 31.06
CA ARG A 300 6.41 13.95 32.47
C ARG A 300 7.83 14.07 33.01
N SER A 301 8.74 13.31 32.42
CA SER A 301 10.18 13.37 32.70
C SER A 301 10.90 14.42 31.85
N MET A 302 10.21 15.31 31.12
CA MET A 302 10.86 16.41 30.40
C MET A 302 10.71 17.71 31.19
N ALA A 303 11.84 18.28 31.60
CA ALA A 303 11.88 19.62 32.17
C ALA A 303 12.32 20.63 31.09
N GLN A 304 11.58 21.73 30.98
CA GLN A 304 11.90 22.86 30.13
C GLN A 304 12.66 23.91 30.95
N PHE A 305 13.83 24.29 30.48
CA PHE A 305 14.66 25.32 31.10
C PHE A 305 14.71 26.50 30.14
N ASP A 306 14.15 27.63 30.58
CA ASP A 306 14.16 28.93 29.91
C ASP A 306 15.19 29.82 30.61
N PHE A 307 16.21 30.28 29.87
CA PHE A 307 17.27 31.10 30.44
C PHE A 307 17.12 32.54 29.96
N ARG A 308 17.01 33.45 30.92
CA ARG A 308 16.94 34.89 30.71
C ARG A 308 18.20 35.56 31.22
N TRP A 309 18.79 36.36 30.36
CA TRP A 309 20.08 37.00 30.60
C TRP A 309 19.84 38.47 30.99
N ASP A 310 20.23 38.85 32.20
CA ASP A 310 20.29 40.25 32.63
C ASP A 310 21.76 40.69 32.68
N LEU A 311 22.35 40.75 31.48
CA LEU A 311 23.75 41.08 31.24
C LEU A 311 23.85 42.31 30.33
N ASP A 312 24.88 43.14 30.54
CA ASP A 312 25.13 44.34 29.72
C ASP A 312 25.46 44.02 28.25
N SER A 313 25.89 42.78 27.97
CA SER A 313 26.11 42.23 26.62
C SER A 313 25.85 40.72 26.59
N GLU A 314 25.53 40.17 25.42
CA GLU A 314 25.30 38.73 25.27
C GLU A 314 26.55 37.91 25.64
N PRO A 315 26.38 36.78 26.34
CA PRO A 315 27.51 35.93 26.72
C PRO A 315 28.16 35.24 25.51
N GLU A 316 29.49 35.16 25.49
CA GLU A 316 30.24 34.49 24.42
C GLU A 316 29.98 32.98 24.40
N PHE A 317 29.85 32.38 25.59
CA PHE A 317 29.55 30.97 25.76
C PHE A 317 28.81 30.72 27.07
N VAL A 318 27.89 29.76 27.06
CA VAL A 318 27.14 29.33 28.25
C VAL A 318 27.26 27.83 28.37
N VAL A 319 27.52 27.33 29.57
CA VAL A 319 27.45 25.92 29.94
C VAL A 319 26.44 25.74 31.05
N VAL A 320 25.53 24.80 30.85
CA VAL A 320 24.54 24.36 31.82
C VAL A 320 24.91 22.96 32.27
N THR A 321 25.05 22.78 33.59
CA THR A 321 25.41 21.49 34.18
C THR A 321 24.40 21.14 35.27
N LEU A 322 23.82 19.94 35.21
CA LEU A 322 22.95 19.41 36.27
C LEU A 322 23.65 18.28 37.02
N TRP A 323 23.48 18.31 38.33
CA TRP A 323 24.01 17.33 39.27
C TRP A 323 22.88 16.68 40.05
N GLN A 324 22.98 15.38 40.30
CA GLN A 324 22.08 14.65 41.18
C GLN A 324 22.93 13.79 42.12
N ASN A 325 22.72 13.94 43.44
CA ASN A 325 23.50 13.22 44.46
C ASN A 325 25.02 13.32 44.26
N GLY A 326 25.52 14.50 43.87
CA GLY A 326 26.95 14.75 43.62
C GLY A 326 27.49 14.17 42.30
N LYS A 327 26.66 13.52 41.49
CA LYS A 327 27.03 13.02 40.15
C LYS A 327 26.49 13.94 39.07
N ARG A 328 27.34 14.32 38.11
CA ARG A 328 26.93 15.06 36.91
C ARG A 328 26.04 14.17 36.04
N VAL A 329 24.81 14.61 35.78
CA VAL A 329 23.80 13.88 35.01
C VAL A 329 23.53 14.50 33.65
N TYR A 330 23.83 15.78 33.48
CA TYR A 330 23.68 16.49 32.21
C TYR A 330 24.69 17.64 32.15
N GLU A 331 25.25 17.88 30.97
CA GLU A 331 26.09 19.04 30.68
C GLU A 331 25.93 19.38 29.20
N ASN A 332 25.60 20.63 28.90
CA ASN A 332 25.53 21.11 27.53
C ASN A 332 25.90 22.60 27.48
N GLY A 333 26.52 23.04 26.40
CA GLY A 333 26.94 24.42 26.25
C GLY A 333 27.03 24.87 24.80
N GLY A 334 26.88 26.18 24.59
CA GLY A 334 26.83 26.78 23.27
C GLY A 334 27.20 28.26 23.27
N ARG A 335 27.52 28.77 22.08
CA ARG A 335 27.63 30.21 21.83
C ARG A 335 26.22 30.79 21.79
N SER A 336 25.97 31.88 22.53
CA SER A 336 24.71 32.63 22.64
C SER A 336 23.47 31.99 21.97
N MET A 337 22.58 31.44 22.81
CA MET A 337 21.21 30.91 22.57
C MET A 337 20.99 29.54 23.25
N LEU A 338 21.04 29.51 24.58
CA LEU A 338 20.19 28.58 25.32
C LEU A 338 18.95 29.36 25.78
N GLY A 339 18.15 29.89 24.85
CA GLY A 339 16.92 30.61 25.24
C GLY A 339 15.90 29.66 25.88
N MET A 340 15.74 28.48 25.28
CA MET A 340 14.88 27.40 25.78
C MET A 340 15.56 26.07 25.46
N THR A 341 15.67 25.19 26.46
CA THR A 341 16.15 23.81 26.27
C THR A 341 15.20 22.85 26.97
N GLN A 342 15.05 21.66 26.41
CA GLN A 342 14.25 20.59 27.00
C GLN A 342 15.20 19.46 27.38
N ILE A 343 15.13 19.04 28.64
CA ILE A 343 16.03 18.03 29.20
C ILE A 343 15.18 16.90 29.79
N ALA A 344 15.45 15.67 29.38
CA ALA A 344 14.85 14.49 29.97
C ALA A 344 15.50 14.18 31.34
N LEU A 345 14.78 14.43 32.43
CA LEU A 345 15.20 14.24 33.81
C LEU A 345 14.10 13.50 34.59
N LYS A 346 14.50 12.59 35.47
CA LYS A 346 13.54 11.92 36.36
C LYS A 346 13.07 12.88 37.45
N ASP A 347 11.97 12.54 38.12
CA ASP A 347 11.61 13.22 39.35
C ASP A 347 12.75 13.12 40.39
N GLY A 348 12.98 14.20 41.10
CA GLY A 348 14.00 14.30 42.13
C GLY A 348 14.65 15.67 42.22
N GLU A 349 15.50 15.83 43.23
CA GLU A 349 16.26 17.06 43.44
C GLU A 349 17.54 17.07 42.58
N TYR A 350 17.76 18.18 41.91
CA TYR A 350 18.93 18.47 41.10
C TYR A 350 19.59 19.77 41.55
N GLU A 351 20.91 19.83 41.42
CA GLU A 351 21.68 21.07 41.54
C GLU A 351 22.07 21.53 40.14
N LEU A 352 21.60 22.71 39.75
CA LEU A 352 21.89 23.35 38.48
C LEU A 352 23.05 24.34 38.65
N GLU A 353 24.15 24.12 37.93
CA GLU A 353 25.26 25.06 37.79
C GLU A 353 25.22 25.69 36.39
N ILE A 354 25.36 27.02 36.31
CA ILE A 354 25.50 27.73 35.04
C ILE A 354 26.87 28.42 35.05
N ALA A 355 27.65 28.18 34.00
CA ALA A 355 28.91 28.86 33.75
C ALA A 355 28.78 29.73 32.49
N VAL A 356 29.16 30.99 32.60
CA VAL A 356 29.09 31.98 31.54
C VAL A 356 30.50 32.48 31.22
N THR A 357 30.86 32.46 29.94
CA THR A 357 32.11 33.04 29.43
C THR A 357 31.82 34.41 28.82
N GLN A 358 32.51 35.44 29.31
CA GLN A 358 32.40 36.81 28.82
C GLN A 358 33.75 37.51 28.98
N ASP A 359 34.18 38.28 27.96
CA ASP A 359 35.49 38.95 27.93
C ASP A 359 36.67 38.00 28.24
N GLY A 360 36.57 36.75 27.79
CA GLY A 360 37.57 35.70 28.05
C GLY A 360 37.62 35.18 29.50
N GLN A 361 36.73 35.62 30.39
CA GLN A 361 36.61 35.12 31.77
C GLN A 361 35.38 34.21 31.94
N VAL A 362 35.55 33.10 32.67
CA VAL A 362 34.45 32.20 33.04
C VAL A 362 33.94 32.59 34.42
N LYS A 363 32.66 32.97 34.51
CA LYS A 363 31.94 33.21 35.75
C LYS A 363 30.98 32.06 35.99
N LYS A 364 31.03 31.46 37.17
CA LYS A 364 30.07 30.43 37.60
C LYS A 364 29.06 31.06 38.54
N ALA A 365 27.79 30.85 38.26
CA ALA A 365 26.74 31.24 39.18
C ALA A 365 26.55 30.16 40.25
N LYS A 366 26.06 30.58 41.42
CA LYS A 366 25.83 29.65 42.54
C LYS A 366 24.87 28.53 42.11
N PRO A 367 25.12 27.28 42.50
CA PRO A 367 24.22 26.18 42.17
C PRO A 367 22.81 26.45 42.70
N ALA A 368 21.83 26.39 41.82
CA ALA A 368 20.44 26.52 42.18
C ALA A 368 19.82 25.13 42.35
N ARG A 369 19.01 24.94 43.40
CA ARG A 369 18.29 23.69 43.59
C ARG A 369 17.01 23.69 42.78
N VAL A 370 16.84 22.64 41.99
CA VAL A 370 15.65 22.41 41.17
C VAL A 370 15.05 21.09 41.62
N ASP A 371 13.83 21.13 42.14
CA ASP A 371 13.12 19.96 42.62
C ASP A 371 12.05 19.57 41.59
N LEU A 372 12.31 18.51 40.82
CA LEU A 372 11.42 18.01 39.78
C LEU A 372 10.40 17.03 40.39
N LYS A 373 9.12 17.40 40.36
CA LYS A 373 7.98 16.62 40.89
C LYS A 373 6.76 16.68 39.95
N GLU A 374 6.63 15.76 39.01
CA GLU A 374 5.49 15.66 38.08
C GLU A 374 5.33 16.83 37.06
N ASN A 375 4.98 16.46 35.81
CA ASN A 375 4.71 17.29 34.62
C ASN A 375 5.89 18.05 33.96
N ALA A 376 5.67 18.46 32.71
CA ALA A 376 6.52 19.42 32.01
C ALA A 376 6.56 20.74 32.77
N ARG A 377 7.74 21.14 33.21
CA ARG A 377 7.97 22.31 34.07
C ARG A 377 8.84 23.30 33.34
N SER A 378 8.45 24.57 33.35
CA SER A 378 9.23 25.66 32.78
C SER A 378 9.96 26.38 33.90
N PHE A 379 11.28 26.29 33.93
CA PHE A 379 12.11 27.03 34.88
C PHE A 379 12.67 28.26 34.19
N VAL A 380 12.43 29.44 34.76
CA VAL A 380 13.06 30.68 34.31
C VAL A 380 14.25 30.97 35.20
N PHE A 381 15.42 31.13 34.57
CA PHE A 381 16.66 31.52 35.25
C PHE A 381 17.03 32.95 34.87
N GLU A 382 17.06 33.85 35.85
CA GLU A 382 17.58 35.22 35.65
C GLU A 382 19.02 35.28 36.16
N VAL A 383 19.98 35.52 35.26
CA VAL A 383 21.42 35.62 35.58
C VAL A 383 21.82 37.09 35.65
N GLY A 384 22.11 37.59 36.86
CA GLY A 384 22.43 39.01 37.08
C GLY A 384 23.86 39.44 36.71
N GLN A 385 24.08 40.76 36.64
CA GLN A 385 25.28 41.46 36.14
C GLN A 385 26.66 40.98 36.67
N SER A 386 26.73 40.32 37.83
CA SER A 386 27.98 39.81 38.41
C SER A 386 28.23 38.31 38.15
N GLY A 387 27.28 37.63 37.52
CA GLY A 387 27.28 36.17 37.36
C GLY A 387 27.07 35.41 38.68
N GLY A 388 26.66 36.08 39.76
CA GLY A 388 26.68 35.53 41.12
C GLY A 388 25.41 34.82 41.56
N ASP A 389 24.23 35.32 41.15
CA ASP A 389 22.95 34.84 41.65
C ASP A 389 22.05 34.42 40.47
N ILE A 390 21.54 33.19 40.54
CA ILE A 390 20.51 32.65 39.68
C ILE A 390 19.20 32.74 40.46
N GLU A 391 18.24 33.53 39.99
CA GLU A 391 16.86 33.37 40.46
C GLU A 391 16.19 32.26 39.66
N VAL A 392 15.70 31.24 40.37
CA VAL A 392 14.88 30.17 39.78
C VAL A 392 13.42 30.47 40.04
N ARG A 393 12.63 30.63 38.97
CA ARG A 393 11.17 30.64 39.08
C ARG A 393 10.62 29.41 38.37
N GLU A 394 9.96 28.55 39.13
CA GLU A 394 9.12 27.51 38.56
C GLU A 394 7.85 28.16 38.02
N VAL A 395 7.64 28.05 36.71
CA VAL A 395 6.42 28.46 36.03
C VAL A 395 5.60 27.18 35.81
N GLY A 396 4.46 27.09 36.52
CA GLY A 396 3.52 25.98 36.32
C GLY A 396 3.09 25.90 34.85
N SER A 397 2.92 24.67 34.36
CA SER A 397 2.52 24.37 32.97
C SER A 397 1.20 25.00 32.58
#